data_AF-A0A936IU04-F1
#
_entry.id   AF-A0A936IU04-F1
#
_cell.length_a   1.000
_cell.length_b   1.000
_cell.length_c   1.000
_cell.angle_alpha   90.00
_cell.angle_beta   90.00
_cell.angle_gamma   90.00
#
_symmetry.space_group_name_H-M   'P 1'
#
loop_
_entity.id
_entity.type
_entity.pdbx_description
1 polymer ?
#
loop_
_entity_poly.entity_id
_entity_poly.type
_entity_poly.pdbx_seq_one_letter_code
_entity_poly.pdbx_strand_id
1 'polypeptide(L)' 'MIPWEAGKTEYNEDEAAGMLGLSVEELRVLVREQFAQDETEADIPVPTFRHIDLLMLKMLAQREAVS' A
#
# COMPACT_ATOMS: atom_id res chain seq x y z
N MET A 1 -3.76 -16.74 -1.92
CA MET A 1 -3.10 -16.24 -3.14
C MET A 1 -3.82 -14.96 -3.50
N ILE A 2 -3.13 -13.83 -3.53
CA ILE A 2 -3.75 -12.55 -3.89
C ILE A 2 -4.07 -12.62 -5.39
N PRO A 3 -5.33 -12.41 -5.82
CA PRO A 3 -5.67 -12.42 -7.23
C PRO A 3 -5.16 -11.12 -7.87
N TRP A 4 -3.92 -11.13 -8.33
CA TRP A 4 -3.40 -10.06 -9.18
C TRP A 4 -4.18 -10.12 -10.50
N GLU A 5 -4.82 -9.02 -10.90
CA GLU A 5 -5.47 -8.97 -12.19
C GLU A 5 -4.40 -8.99 -13.29
N ALA A 6 -4.41 -10.05 -14.10
CA ALA A 6 -3.44 -10.23 -15.17
C ALA A 6 -3.52 -9.07 -16.17
N GLY A 7 -2.48 -8.23 -16.20
CA GLY A 7 -2.36 -7.06 -17.09
C GLY A 7 -2.51 -5.71 -16.41
N LYS A 8 -2.92 -5.66 -15.13
CA LYS A 8 -3.07 -4.41 -14.39
C LYS A 8 -1.76 -4.03 -13.71
N THR A 9 -1.10 -2.97 -14.19
CA THR A 9 0.21 -2.54 -13.67
C THR A 9 0.12 -1.69 -12.40
N GLU A 10 -1.05 -1.10 -12.15
CA GLU A 10 -1.31 -0.12 -11.10
C GLU A 10 -2.65 -0.43 -10.41
N TYR A 11 -2.64 -0.41 -9.09
CA TYR A 11 -3.77 -0.67 -8.22
C TYR A 11 -4.12 0.59 -7.46
N ASN A 12 -5.40 0.88 -7.29
CA ASN A 12 -5.81 1.98 -6.43
C ASN A 12 -5.72 1.58 -4.94
N GLU A 13 -6.04 2.52 -4.07
CA GLU A 13 -5.93 2.36 -2.61
C GLU A 13 -6.85 1.26 -2.07
N ASP A 14 -8.09 1.19 -2.56
CA ASP A 14 -9.06 0.16 -2.16
C ASP A 14 -8.60 -1.25 -2.58
N GLU A 15 -8.06 -1.37 -3.80
CA GLU A 15 -7.53 -2.62 -4.33
C GLU A 15 -6.29 -3.06 -3.56
N ALA A 16 -5.37 -2.13 -3.34
CA ALA A 16 -4.17 -2.36 -2.55
C ALA A 16 -4.50 -2.85 -1.14
N ALA A 17 -5.43 -2.18 -0.46
CA ALA A 17 -5.88 -2.52 0.88
C ALA A 17 -6.51 -3.92 0.90
N GLY A 18 -7.44 -4.18 -0.01
CA GLY A 18 -8.10 -5.50 -0.15
C GLY A 18 -7.12 -6.64 -0.46
N MET A 19 -6.09 -6.37 -1.26
CA MET A 19 -5.04 -7.35 -1.59
C MET A 19 -4.13 -7.65 -0.40
N LEU A 20 -3.86 -6.66 0.43
CA LEU A 20 -3.04 -6.78 1.63
C LEU A 20 -3.83 -7.32 2.83
N GLY A 21 -5.16 -7.36 2.74
CA GLY A 21 -6.04 -7.73 3.86
C GLY A 21 -6.08 -6.64 4.95
N LEU A 22 -5.84 -5.39 4.56
CA LEU A 22 -5.83 -4.22 5.41
C LEU A 22 -7.05 -3.34 5.10
N SER A 23 -7.42 -2.47 6.03
CA SER A 23 -8.26 -1.31 5.73
C SER A 23 -7.47 -0.25 4.95
N VAL A 24 -8.20 0.57 4.19
CA VAL A 24 -7.62 1.73 3.48
C VAL A 24 -6.90 2.67 4.44
N GLU A 25 -7.41 2.83 5.66
CA GLU A 25 -6.78 3.65 6.69
C GLU A 25 -5.46 3.06 7.20
N GLU A 26 -5.40 1.75 7.46
CA GLU A 26 -4.16 1.05 7.82
C GLU A 26 -3.12 1.12 6.71
N LEU A 27 -3.56 0.97 5.44
CA LEU A 27 -2.71 1.17 4.28
C LEU A 27 -2.14 2.59 4.24
N ARG A 28 -2.97 3.62 4.46
CA ARG A 28 -2.52 5.02 4.49
C ARG A 28 -1.49 5.28 5.58
N VAL A 29 -1.66 4.69 6.76
CA VAL A 29 -0.69 4.82 7.85
C VAL A 29 0.64 4.19 7.43
N LEU A 30 0.64 2.95 6.93
CA LEU A 30 1.85 2.28 6.46
C LEU A 30 2.55 3.04 5.32
N VAL A 31 1.77 3.57 4.38
CA VAL A 31 2.30 4.37 3.28
C VAL A 31 2.89 5.67 3.80
N ARG A 32 2.24 6.36 4.74
CA ARG A 32 2.81 7.56 5.35
C ARG A 32 4.09 7.22 6.12
N GLU A 33 4.11 6.17 6.92
CA GLU A 33 5.30 5.81 7.69
C GLU A 33 6.51 5.44 6.83
N GLN A 34 6.29 4.90 5.62
CA GLN A 34 7.38 4.56 4.70
C GLN A 34 7.72 5.61 3.66
N PHE A 35 6.73 6.36 3.18
CA PHE A 35 6.89 7.28 2.06
C PHE A 35 6.87 8.76 2.51
N ALA A 36 6.42 9.07 3.73
CA ALA A 36 6.56 10.41 4.31
C ALA A 36 7.95 10.60 4.91
N GLN A 37 8.96 10.73 4.04
CA GLN A 37 10.19 11.47 4.39
C GLN A 37 10.12 12.95 4.00
N ASP A 38 9.12 13.36 3.21
CA ASP A 38 8.92 14.76 2.83
C ASP A 38 7.60 15.29 3.40
N GLU A 39 7.73 16.06 4.49
CA GLU A 39 6.71 16.86 5.15
C GLU A 39 6.10 17.91 4.21
N THR A 40 5.23 17.49 3.28
CA THR A 40 4.25 18.41 2.73
C THR A 40 2.88 17.75 2.75
N GLU A 41 2.03 18.35 3.56
CA GLU A 41 0.59 18.16 3.70
C GLU A 41 -0.15 18.57 2.40
N ALA A 42 0.36 18.13 1.25
CA ALA A 42 -0.16 18.43 -0.06
C ALA A 42 -0.89 17.20 -0.56
N ASP A 43 -2.21 17.22 -0.44
CA ASP A 43 -3.18 16.61 -1.37
C ASP A 43 -2.57 15.46 -2.21
N ILE A 44 -2.25 14.35 -1.53
CA ILE A 44 -1.45 13.29 -2.14
C ILE A 44 -2.32 12.71 -3.26
N PRO A 45 -1.93 12.85 -4.54
CA PRO A 45 -2.70 12.30 -5.64
C PRO A 45 -2.90 10.81 -5.37
N VAL A 46 -4.16 10.34 -5.46
CA VAL A 46 -4.58 8.96 -5.15
C VAL A 46 -3.47 8.00 -5.60
N PRO A 47 -2.68 7.44 -4.67
CA PRO A 47 -1.47 6.75 -5.05
C PRO A 47 -1.86 5.51 -5.84
N THR A 48 -1.45 5.43 -7.10
CA THR A 48 -1.46 4.18 -7.84
C THR A 48 -0.29 3.34 -7.35
N PHE A 49 -0.60 2.18 -6.78
CA PHE A 49 0.36 1.23 -6.27
C PHE A 49 0.75 0.25 -7.37
N ARG A 50 2.05 0.11 -7.66
CA ARG A 50 2.51 -0.94 -8.56
C ARG A 50 2.68 -2.25 -7.79
N HIS A 51 2.81 -3.35 -8.52
CA HIS A 51 3.09 -4.67 -7.95
C HIS A 51 4.26 -4.69 -6.95
N ILE A 52 5.33 -3.94 -7.23
CA ILE A 52 6.50 -3.87 -6.35
C ILE A 52 6.20 -3.13 -5.04
N ASP A 53 5.40 -2.06 -5.11
CA ASP A 53 5.01 -1.26 -3.95
C ASP A 53 4.12 -2.09 -3.02
N LEU A 54 3.18 -2.87 -3.59
CA LEU A 54 2.34 -3.81 -2.85
C LEU A 54 3.14 -4.94 -2.20
N LEU A 55 4.17 -5.45 -2.87
CA LEU A 55 5.05 -6.47 -2.28
C LEU A 55 5.82 -5.92 -1.07
N MET A 56 6.35 -4.70 -1.18
CA MET A 56 7.04 -4.04 -0.07
C MET A 56 6.11 -3.80 1.11
N LEU A 57 4.92 -3.24 0.86
CA LEU A 57 3.89 -3.02 1.88
C LEU A 57 3.48 -4.32 2.58
N LYS A 58 3.35 -5.43 1.83
CA LYS A 58 3.07 -6.75 2.40
C LYS A 58 4.17 -7.23 3.34
N MET A 59 5.43 -7.08 2.93
CA MET A 59 6.57 -7.48 3.75
C MET A 59 6.65 -6.66 5.04
N LEU A 60 6.33 -5.37 4.97
CA LEU A 60 6.28 -4.47 6.12
C LEU A 60 5.14 -4.82 7.07
N ALA A 61 3.93 -5.02 6.54
CA ALA A 61 2.78 -5.43 7.35
C ALA A 61 3.04 -6.77 8.07
N GLN A 62 3.74 -7.71 7.43
CA GLN A 62 4.15 -8.96 8.08
C GLN A 62 5.21 -8.77 9.16
N ARG A 63 6.10 -7.78 9.01
CA ARG A 63 7.14 -7.48 10.00
C ARG A 63 6.55 -6.81 11.24
N GLU A 64 5.60 -5.90 11.06
CA GLU A 64 4.85 -5.25 12.15
C GLU A 64 4.01 -6.27 12.93
N ALA A 65 3.36 -7.22 12.26
CA ALA A 65 2.55 -8.25 12.90
C ALA A 65 3.34 -9.28 13.76
N VAL A 66 4.68 -9.29 13.67
CA VAL A 66 5.55 -10.24 14.37
C VAL A 66 6.33 -9.59 15.52
N SER A 67 6.18 -8.28 15.74
CA SER A 67 6.79 -7.55 16.87
C SER A 67 5.81 -7.30 18.02
#